data_AF-A0A5J9VKP1-F1
#
_entry.id   AF-A0A5J9VKP1-F1
#
_cell.length_a   1.000
_cell.length_b   1.000
_cell.length_c   1.000
_cell.angle_alpha   90.00
_cell.angle_beta   90.00
_cell.angle_gamma   90.00
#
_symmetry.space_group_name_H-M   'P 1'
#
loop_
_entity.id
_entity.type
_entity.pdbx_description
1 polymer ?
#
loop_
_entity_poly.entity_id
_entity_poly.type
_entity_poly.pdbx_seq_one_letter_code
_entity_poly.pdbx_strand_id
1 'polypeptide(L)'
;MASTATLQLRCTMQPATNAAGRHAPSRARFAAPAKATSAIAAARARSTANMWREVQGSEDWDDLLQPLHPVVRDEVARYGKLVEACYDALDMDPSSPRHMCCKHGKETLLHGAGYEVTRYIYATPDVATTSGRSSCVGYVAVSTDEMTRRLGRRDVVVAFRGTLTRAEWAANLMSSLKLVDARPDVKVESGFLNLYTSAGSMGSCREQLLREVSRLITSFSKDQPGTDMSVTLAGHSMGSALATLLGYDLAELGLNRGASGRRVPVTVFSFGGPRVGNAAFKARCDELGVKSLRVANVRDPVTKLPGAFVNERTVGLLGAAWAGDCYTHVGVELTLDFLSLNDLGSVHDLGTYVAALQAETGDDRQVPGAANVIPLMGSFFALA
;
A
#
# COMPACT_ATOMS: atom_id res chain seq x y z
N MET A 1 22.73 66.01 61.46
CA MET A 1 23.98 66.51 60.85
C MET A 1 23.75 66.66 59.35
N ALA A 2 24.45 67.60 58.69
CA ALA A 2 24.50 67.98 57.27
C ALA A 2 23.99 66.97 56.20
N SER A 3 23.43 67.33 55.03
CA SER A 3 23.21 68.62 54.31
C SER A 3 22.09 68.37 53.27
N THR A 4 21.05 69.21 53.08
CA THR A 4 20.94 70.34 52.10
C THR A 4 21.62 70.09 50.72
N ALA A 5 21.13 70.51 49.55
CA ALA A 5 19.86 71.10 49.08
C ALA A 5 19.95 71.30 47.53
N THR A 6 18.95 71.69 46.72
CA THR A 6 17.47 71.54 46.65
C THR A 6 17.00 72.32 45.41
N LEU A 7 16.09 71.82 44.54
CA LEU A 7 15.27 72.73 43.70
C LEU A 7 13.86 72.23 43.40
N GLN A 8 12.90 73.14 43.53
CA GLN A 8 11.46 72.95 43.35
C GLN A 8 11.05 73.16 41.89
N LEU A 9 9.84 72.72 41.54
CA LEU A 9 8.98 73.50 40.65
C LEU A 9 7.50 73.39 41.05
N ARG A 10 6.75 74.44 40.70
CA ARG A 10 5.53 74.89 41.38
C ARG A 10 4.25 74.17 40.89
N CYS A 11 3.22 74.23 41.72
CA CYS A 11 1.84 73.85 41.42
C CYS A 11 0.96 75.10 41.27
N THR A 12 0.03 75.14 40.30
CA THR A 12 -1.28 75.85 40.39
C THR A 12 -2.25 75.49 39.24
N MET A 13 -3.39 74.85 39.58
CA MET A 13 -4.80 75.16 39.17
C MET A 13 -5.14 75.44 37.67
N GLN A 14 -5.88 74.56 36.94
CA GLN A 14 -7.37 74.48 36.78
C GLN A 14 -7.93 75.24 35.54
N PRO A 15 -9.17 75.00 35.03
CA PRO A 15 -10.10 73.86 35.16
C PRO A 15 -10.67 73.32 33.79
N ALA A 16 -11.74 72.52 33.85
CA ALA A 16 -12.32 71.68 32.78
C ALA A 16 -13.17 72.36 31.68
N THR A 17 -13.36 71.63 30.55
CA THR A 17 -14.61 71.62 29.77
C THR A 17 -14.93 70.22 29.21
N ASN A 18 -16.22 69.86 29.19
CA ASN A 18 -16.73 68.62 28.58
C ASN A 18 -16.95 68.79 27.07
N ALA A 19 -16.70 67.73 26.28
CA ALA A 19 -17.36 67.52 24.99
C ALA A 19 -17.48 66.00 24.70
N ALA A 20 -18.68 65.54 24.39
CA ALA A 20 -18.95 64.12 24.15
C ALA A 20 -18.68 63.73 22.68
N GLY A 21 -17.97 62.62 22.47
CA GLY A 21 -17.74 62.02 21.14
C GLY A 21 -17.75 60.50 21.23
N ARG A 22 -18.62 59.84 20.47
CA ARG A 22 -18.84 58.38 20.55
C ARG A 22 -17.70 57.61 19.87
N HIS A 23 -17.05 56.70 20.58
CA HIS A 23 -16.20 55.66 19.96
C HIS A 23 -16.56 54.27 20.49
N ALA A 24 -16.75 53.32 19.56
CA ALA A 24 -16.96 51.91 19.86
C ALA A 24 -15.61 51.21 20.16
N PRO A 25 -15.59 50.16 21.00
CA PRO A 25 -14.35 49.48 21.36
C PRO A 25 -13.82 48.63 20.20
N SER A 26 -12.56 48.82 19.83
CA SER A 26 -11.89 47.97 18.85
C SER A 26 -11.56 46.60 19.47
N ARG A 27 -12.04 45.51 18.84
CA ARG A 27 -11.61 44.16 19.19
C ARG A 27 -10.12 44.00 18.84
N ALA A 28 -9.27 43.94 19.86
CA ALA A 28 -7.90 43.45 19.71
C ALA A 28 -7.94 41.99 19.20
N ARG A 29 -7.50 41.77 17.97
CA ARG A 29 -7.28 40.41 17.45
C ARG A 29 -5.97 39.88 18.03
N PHE A 30 -6.04 38.88 18.90
CA PHE A 30 -4.87 38.07 19.23
C PHE A 30 -4.39 37.38 17.95
N ALA A 31 -3.23 37.80 17.44
CA ALA A 31 -2.57 37.14 16.33
C ALA A 31 -1.89 35.87 16.86
N ALA A 32 -2.35 34.70 16.41
CA ALA A 32 -1.62 33.45 16.64
C ALA A 32 -0.24 33.52 15.95
N PRO A 33 0.80 32.86 16.51
CA PRO A 33 2.17 33.02 16.02
C PRO A 33 2.35 32.43 14.62
N ALA A 34 2.74 33.28 13.66
CA ALA A 34 2.78 32.97 12.23
C ALA A 34 3.65 31.73 11.84
N LYS A 35 4.61 31.34 12.70
CA LYS A 35 5.43 30.12 12.51
C LYS A 35 4.63 28.82 12.60
N ALA A 36 3.61 28.73 13.45
CA ALA A 36 2.78 27.52 13.55
C ALA A 36 1.93 27.34 12.29
N THR A 37 1.38 28.45 11.77
CA THR A 37 0.61 28.45 10.52
C THR A 37 1.47 28.15 9.29
N SER A 38 2.75 28.55 9.24
CA SER A 38 3.61 28.24 8.10
C SER A 38 4.03 26.77 8.05
N ALA A 39 4.26 26.11 9.19
CA ALA A 39 4.56 24.68 9.24
C ALA A 39 3.35 23.83 8.81
N ILE A 40 2.15 24.16 9.31
CA ILE A 40 0.90 23.49 8.92
C ILE A 40 0.56 23.76 7.43
N ALA A 41 0.84 24.96 6.92
CA ALA A 41 0.71 25.25 5.49
C ALA A 41 1.72 24.47 4.64
N ALA A 42 2.98 24.33 5.09
CA ALA A 42 4.01 23.55 4.40
C ALA A 42 3.71 22.04 4.37
N ALA A 43 3.19 21.48 5.48
CA ALA A 43 2.70 20.11 5.54
C ALA A 43 1.48 19.89 4.61
N ARG A 44 0.59 20.87 4.49
CA ARG A 44 -0.54 20.87 3.55
C ARG A 44 -0.15 21.18 2.09
N ALA A 45 1.07 21.65 1.81
CA ALA A 45 1.52 22.09 0.49
C ALA A 45 2.21 20.99 -0.34
N ARG A 46 2.41 19.79 0.23
CA ARG A 46 3.03 18.67 -0.50
C ARG A 46 1.97 17.89 -1.28
N SER A 47 1.99 18.02 -2.61
CA SER A 47 1.17 17.20 -3.51
C SER A 47 1.76 15.80 -3.69
N THR A 48 0.96 14.84 -4.18
CA THR A 48 1.45 13.50 -4.57
C THR A 48 2.65 13.59 -5.54
N ALA A 49 2.61 14.50 -6.51
CA ALA A 49 3.69 14.74 -7.46
C ALA A 49 5.00 15.23 -6.79
N ASN A 50 4.93 15.92 -5.67
CA ASN A 50 6.13 16.43 -4.97
C ASN A 50 6.71 15.40 -3.97
N MET A 51 5.90 14.45 -3.49
CA MET A 51 6.30 13.40 -2.54
C MET A 51 6.37 12.00 -3.15
N TRP A 52 6.37 11.87 -4.48
CA TRP A 52 6.13 10.57 -5.09
C TRP A 52 7.21 9.54 -4.74
N ARG A 53 8.44 9.99 -4.46
CA ARG A 53 9.58 9.14 -4.09
C ARG A 53 9.44 8.62 -2.67
N GLU A 54 9.02 9.48 -1.75
CA GLU A 54 8.75 9.14 -0.35
C GLU A 54 7.49 8.25 -0.23
N VAL A 55 6.45 8.51 -1.02
CA VAL A 55 5.27 7.61 -1.16
C VAL A 55 5.71 6.24 -1.68
N GLN A 56 6.72 6.17 -2.55
CA GLN A 56 7.36 4.95 -3.05
C GLN A 56 8.49 4.43 -2.14
N GLY A 57 8.60 4.94 -0.90
CA GLY A 57 9.49 4.41 0.13
C GLY A 57 10.98 4.67 -0.08
N SER A 58 11.39 5.75 -0.76
CA SER A 58 12.82 6.05 -0.95
C SER A 58 13.60 6.04 0.37
N GLU A 59 13.04 6.67 1.40
CA GLU A 59 13.53 6.70 2.78
C GLU A 59 12.75 5.74 3.70
N ASP A 60 12.28 4.60 3.18
CA ASP A 60 11.57 3.55 3.95
C ASP A 60 10.34 4.04 4.76
N TRP A 61 9.70 5.11 4.27
CA TRP A 61 8.57 5.80 4.93
C TRP A 61 8.87 6.32 6.35
N ASP A 62 10.15 6.62 6.64
CA ASP A 62 10.59 7.22 7.91
C ASP A 62 9.80 8.51 8.22
N ASP A 63 9.40 8.70 9.48
CA ASP A 63 8.49 9.74 9.97
C ASP A 63 7.13 9.91 9.21
N LEU A 64 6.75 9.00 8.30
CA LEU A 64 5.52 9.10 7.50
C LEU A 64 4.39 8.15 7.90
N LEU A 65 4.64 7.20 8.80
CA LEU A 65 3.66 6.17 9.20
C LEU A 65 3.00 6.42 10.57
N GLN A 66 3.63 7.20 11.47
CA GLN A 66 3.11 7.48 12.81
C GLN A 66 3.41 8.94 13.23
N PRO A 67 2.42 9.87 13.14
CA PRO A 67 1.09 9.69 12.56
C PRO A 67 1.16 9.47 11.03
N LEU A 68 0.20 8.73 10.48
CA LEU A 68 0.18 8.40 9.05
C LEU A 68 -0.01 9.66 8.19
N HIS A 69 0.98 9.97 7.36
CA HIS A 69 0.98 11.18 6.55
C HIS A 69 -0.16 11.15 5.50
N PRO A 70 -1.01 12.20 5.38
CA PRO A 70 -2.21 12.16 4.53
C PRO A 70 -1.96 11.75 3.08
N VAL A 71 -0.88 12.23 2.46
CA VAL A 71 -0.52 11.85 1.07
C VAL A 71 -0.16 10.36 0.96
N VAL A 72 0.50 9.78 1.97
CA VAL A 72 0.84 8.35 2.00
C VAL A 72 -0.44 7.54 2.21
N ARG A 73 -1.24 7.89 3.22
CA ARG A 73 -2.56 7.29 3.50
C ARG A 73 -3.44 7.22 2.26
N ASP A 74 -3.63 8.35 1.57
CA ASP A 74 -4.57 8.48 0.46
C ASP A 74 -4.08 7.71 -0.78
N GLU A 75 -2.76 7.66 -1.03
CA GLU A 75 -2.18 6.86 -2.12
C GLU A 75 -2.14 5.36 -1.79
N VAL A 76 -1.85 4.96 -0.54
CA VAL A 76 -1.95 3.57 -0.10
C VAL A 76 -3.40 3.07 -0.23
N ALA A 77 -4.38 3.84 0.25
CA ALA A 77 -5.80 3.53 0.06
C ALA A 77 -6.17 3.43 -1.44
N ARG A 78 -5.60 4.29 -2.31
CA ARG A 78 -5.79 4.21 -3.76
C ARG A 78 -5.21 2.92 -4.36
N TYR A 79 -4.04 2.45 -3.92
CA TYR A 79 -3.50 1.16 -4.37
C TYR A 79 -4.36 -0.02 -3.89
N GLY A 80 -4.94 0.07 -2.68
CA GLY A 80 -5.96 -0.90 -2.22
C GLY A 80 -7.16 -0.97 -3.17
N LYS A 81 -7.71 0.17 -3.59
CA LYS A 81 -8.83 0.23 -4.56
C LYS A 81 -8.50 -0.34 -5.94
N LEU A 82 -7.25 -0.26 -6.38
CA LEU A 82 -6.79 -0.93 -7.60
C LEU A 82 -6.74 -2.46 -7.43
N VAL A 83 -6.51 -2.96 -6.22
CA VAL A 83 -6.62 -4.41 -5.93
C VAL A 83 -8.08 -4.85 -5.78
N GLU A 84 -8.97 -4.01 -5.23
CA GLU A 84 -10.43 -4.29 -5.19
C GLU A 84 -10.99 -4.52 -6.61
N ALA A 85 -10.56 -3.72 -7.59
CA ALA A 85 -10.94 -3.90 -9.00
C ALA A 85 -10.57 -5.30 -9.57
N CYS A 86 -9.55 -5.99 -9.03
CA CYS A 86 -9.25 -7.38 -9.42
C CYS A 86 -10.28 -8.39 -8.90
N TYR A 87 -10.89 -8.13 -7.74
CA TYR A 87 -11.96 -8.96 -7.19
C TYR A 87 -13.28 -8.71 -7.91
N ASP A 88 -13.67 -7.45 -8.03
CA ASP A 88 -14.92 -7.05 -8.69
C ASP A 88 -15.00 -7.58 -10.13
N ALA A 89 -13.87 -7.62 -10.83
CA ALA A 89 -13.81 -8.01 -12.23
C ALA A 89 -13.84 -9.52 -12.50
N LEU A 90 -13.78 -10.37 -11.47
CA LEU A 90 -13.69 -11.81 -11.66
C LEU A 90 -15.06 -12.44 -11.96
N ASP A 91 -15.12 -13.29 -12.98
CA ASP A 91 -16.32 -14.07 -13.29
C ASP A 91 -16.41 -15.28 -12.32
N MET A 92 -17.28 -15.15 -11.32
CA MET A 92 -17.45 -16.11 -10.24
C MET A 92 -18.49 -17.20 -10.50
N ASP A 93 -19.25 -17.11 -11.60
CA ASP A 93 -20.30 -18.08 -11.93
C ASP A 93 -19.68 -19.42 -12.38
N PRO A 94 -19.87 -20.54 -11.65
CA PRO A 94 -19.30 -21.84 -12.03
C PRO A 94 -19.86 -22.40 -13.34
N SER A 95 -21.03 -21.93 -13.78
CA SER A 95 -21.64 -22.31 -15.06
C SER A 95 -21.10 -21.50 -16.25
N SER A 96 -20.41 -20.37 -16.00
CA SER A 96 -19.85 -19.53 -17.05
C SER A 96 -18.71 -20.23 -17.79
N PRO A 97 -18.66 -20.20 -19.14
CA PRO A 97 -17.50 -20.67 -19.88
C PRO A 97 -16.24 -19.84 -19.56
N ARG A 98 -16.42 -18.60 -19.06
CA ARG A 98 -15.38 -17.69 -18.61
C ARG A 98 -15.18 -17.70 -17.08
N HIS A 99 -15.71 -18.68 -16.36
CA HIS A 99 -15.47 -18.86 -14.92
C HIS A 99 -13.98 -18.67 -14.60
N MET A 100 -13.69 -17.86 -13.58
CA MET A 100 -12.36 -17.47 -13.11
C MET A 100 -11.52 -16.61 -14.08
N CYS A 101 -12.12 -16.05 -15.15
CA CYS A 101 -11.51 -15.03 -16.01
C CYS A 101 -12.03 -13.62 -15.66
N CYS A 102 -11.40 -12.57 -16.23
CA CYS A 102 -11.92 -11.21 -16.12
C CYS A 102 -13.18 -11.03 -16.98
N LYS A 103 -14.23 -10.43 -16.41
CA LYS A 103 -15.50 -10.11 -17.08
C LYS A 103 -15.46 -8.81 -17.90
N HIS A 104 -14.47 -7.95 -17.66
CA HIS A 104 -14.33 -6.62 -18.28
C HIS A 104 -13.29 -6.57 -19.41
N GLY A 105 -13.53 -5.68 -20.38
CA GLY A 105 -12.51 -5.30 -21.37
C GLY A 105 -11.42 -4.44 -20.73
N LYS A 106 -10.25 -4.38 -21.37
CA LYS A 106 -9.11 -3.59 -20.87
C LYS A 106 -9.43 -2.10 -20.68
N GLU A 107 -10.24 -1.55 -21.57
CA GLU A 107 -10.69 -0.15 -21.58
C GLU A 107 -11.72 0.14 -20.48
N THR A 108 -12.47 -0.86 -20.00
CA THR A 108 -13.58 -0.65 -19.07
C THR A 108 -13.26 -0.96 -17.61
N LEU A 109 -12.26 -1.81 -17.33
CA LEU A 109 -11.90 -2.19 -15.96
C LEU A 109 -11.53 -0.99 -15.07
N LEU A 110 -10.70 -0.08 -15.58
CA LEU A 110 -10.12 1.06 -14.84
C LEU A 110 -10.60 2.40 -15.39
N HIS A 111 -11.75 2.41 -16.07
CA HIS A 111 -12.34 3.62 -16.64
C HIS A 111 -12.57 4.67 -15.54
N GLY A 112 -11.95 5.84 -15.69
CA GLY A 112 -11.98 6.92 -14.68
C GLY A 112 -11.02 6.76 -13.49
N ALA A 113 -10.32 5.63 -13.34
CA ALA A 113 -9.32 5.42 -12.28
C ALA A 113 -7.93 5.99 -12.63
N GLY A 114 -7.74 6.51 -13.84
CA GLY A 114 -6.48 7.11 -14.30
C GLY A 114 -5.43 6.11 -14.80
N TYR A 115 -5.82 4.88 -15.11
CA TYR A 115 -4.93 3.83 -15.62
C TYR A 115 -5.55 3.08 -16.80
N GLU A 116 -4.71 2.64 -17.73
CA GLU A 116 -5.06 1.80 -18.87
C GLU A 116 -4.52 0.38 -18.65
N VAL A 117 -5.39 -0.63 -18.69
CA VAL A 117 -4.99 -2.03 -18.53
C VAL A 117 -4.28 -2.50 -19.79
N THR A 118 -3.05 -2.95 -19.66
CA THR A 118 -2.26 -3.44 -20.78
C THR A 118 -2.35 -4.96 -20.90
N ARG A 119 -2.44 -5.69 -19.77
CA ARG A 119 -2.53 -7.15 -19.76
C ARG A 119 -3.26 -7.72 -18.53
N TYR A 120 -4.09 -8.74 -18.75
CA TYR A 120 -4.59 -9.61 -17.68
C TYR A 120 -3.61 -10.74 -17.41
N ILE A 121 -3.43 -11.10 -16.14
CA ILE A 121 -2.46 -12.08 -15.68
C ILE A 121 -3.19 -13.30 -15.13
N TYR A 122 -2.77 -14.48 -15.61
CA TYR A 122 -3.38 -15.76 -15.27
C TYR A 122 -2.36 -16.69 -14.61
N ALA A 123 -2.79 -17.43 -13.59
CA ALA A 123 -1.99 -18.45 -12.93
C ALA A 123 -2.75 -19.79 -12.93
N THR A 124 -2.02 -20.89 -13.06
CA THR A 124 -2.57 -22.25 -12.94
C THR A 124 -2.08 -22.86 -11.62
N PRO A 125 -2.97 -23.21 -10.69
CA PRO A 125 -2.56 -23.95 -9.50
C PRO A 125 -2.13 -25.37 -9.87
N ASP A 126 -0.97 -25.80 -9.38
CA ASP A 126 -0.39 -27.13 -9.62
C ASP A 126 -0.97 -28.21 -8.68
N VAL A 127 -2.29 -28.22 -8.54
CA VAL A 127 -2.99 -29.14 -7.62
C VAL A 127 -4.09 -29.88 -8.37
N ALA A 128 -4.11 -31.20 -8.22
CA ALA A 128 -4.97 -32.13 -8.95
C ALA A 128 -6.49 -32.00 -8.67
N THR A 129 -6.92 -30.99 -7.90
CA THR A 129 -8.30 -30.81 -7.44
C THR A 129 -9.12 -29.79 -8.23
N THR A 130 -8.52 -28.96 -9.10
CA THR A 130 -9.24 -27.88 -9.82
C THR A 130 -8.98 -27.85 -11.33
N SER A 131 -9.40 -28.88 -12.07
CA SER A 131 -9.59 -28.91 -13.55
C SER A 131 -8.43 -28.49 -14.48
N GLY A 132 -7.24 -28.17 -13.97
CA GLY A 132 -6.11 -27.63 -14.74
C GLY A 132 -6.33 -26.23 -15.35
N ARG A 133 -7.43 -25.54 -15.02
CA ARG A 133 -7.80 -24.26 -15.64
C ARG A 133 -7.09 -23.08 -14.99
N SER A 134 -6.45 -22.23 -15.80
CA SER A 134 -5.84 -20.99 -15.35
C SER A 134 -6.89 -20.00 -14.87
N SER A 135 -6.63 -19.32 -13.75
CA SER A 135 -7.48 -18.25 -13.21
C SER A 135 -6.81 -16.89 -13.35
N CYS A 136 -7.60 -15.85 -13.64
CA CYS A 136 -7.14 -14.46 -13.55
C CYS A 136 -6.82 -14.13 -12.09
N VAL A 137 -5.55 -13.77 -11.83
CA VAL A 137 -5.03 -13.38 -10.51
C VAL A 137 -4.77 -11.89 -10.38
N GLY A 138 -4.80 -11.16 -11.49
CA GLY A 138 -4.46 -9.73 -11.51
C GLY A 138 -4.35 -9.14 -12.90
N TYR A 139 -3.81 -7.93 -12.97
CA TYR A 139 -3.54 -7.22 -14.21
C TYR A 139 -2.26 -6.38 -14.12
N VAL A 140 -1.72 -6.02 -15.29
CA VAL A 140 -0.75 -4.94 -15.49
C VAL A 140 -1.45 -3.77 -16.16
N ALA A 141 -1.22 -2.57 -15.65
CA ALA A 141 -1.77 -1.32 -16.15
C ALA A 141 -0.71 -0.20 -16.10
N VAL A 142 -0.91 0.86 -16.88
CA VAL A 142 -0.06 2.05 -16.86
C VAL A 142 -0.90 3.31 -16.64
N SER A 143 -0.37 4.27 -15.89
CA SER A 143 -1.05 5.55 -15.63
C SER A 143 -1.26 6.34 -16.93
N THR A 144 -2.44 6.94 -17.09
CA THR A 144 -2.73 7.88 -18.20
C THR A 144 -1.86 9.14 -18.08
N ASP A 145 -1.86 10.00 -19.10
CA ASP A 145 -1.10 11.26 -19.06
C ASP A 145 -1.62 12.25 -18.01
N GLU A 146 -2.93 12.23 -17.73
CA GLU A 146 -3.52 12.98 -16.62
C GLU A 146 -3.04 12.46 -15.26
N MET A 147 -3.12 11.14 -15.06
CA MET A 147 -2.68 10.53 -13.81
C MET A 147 -1.17 10.69 -13.61
N THR A 148 -0.38 10.55 -14.68
CA THR A 148 1.08 10.81 -14.68
C THR A 148 1.41 12.22 -14.19
N ARG A 149 0.64 13.25 -14.62
CA ARG A 149 0.79 14.63 -14.12
C ARG A 149 0.42 14.76 -12.64
N ARG A 150 -0.66 14.11 -12.17
CA ARG A 150 -1.01 14.08 -10.73
C ARG A 150 0.07 13.37 -9.89
N LEU A 151 0.62 12.28 -10.40
CA LEU A 151 1.55 11.40 -9.70
C LEU A 151 3.00 11.87 -9.74
N GLY A 152 3.35 12.83 -10.59
CA GLY A 152 4.73 13.33 -10.79
C GLY A 152 5.65 12.38 -11.57
N ARG A 153 5.17 11.19 -11.95
CA ARG A 153 5.92 10.17 -12.69
C ARG A 153 4.97 9.22 -13.44
N ARG A 154 5.47 8.52 -14.46
CA ARG A 154 4.74 7.42 -15.14
C ARG A 154 4.74 6.20 -14.22
N ASP A 155 3.57 5.77 -13.76
CA ASP A 155 3.43 4.62 -12.87
C ASP A 155 2.96 3.40 -13.66
N VAL A 156 3.75 2.33 -13.63
CA VAL A 156 3.31 1.00 -14.07
C VAL A 156 2.78 0.27 -12.83
N VAL A 157 1.48 0.00 -12.79
CA VAL A 157 0.85 -0.74 -11.70
C VAL A 157 0.68 -2.21 -12.10
N VAL A 158 1.01 -3.10 -11.19
CA VAL A 158 0.53 -4.48 -11.20
C VAL A 158 -0.34 -4.67 -9.96
N ALA A 159 -1.57 -5.12 -10.15
CA ALA A 159 -2.51 -5.38 -9.06
C ALA A 159 -2.84 -6.87 -9.00
N PHE A 160 -2.81 -7.47 -7.80
CA PHE A 160 -3.08 -8.88 -7.55
C PHE A 160 -4.15 -9.10 -6.48
N ARG A 161 -5.20 -9.86 -6.81
CA ARG A 161 -6.17 -10.34 -5.81
C ARG A 161 -5.57 -11.47 -4.96
N GLY A 162 -6.15 -11.65 -3.77
CA GLY A 162 -6.00 -12.86 -2.96
C GLY A 162 -6.82 -14.04 -3.50
N THR A 163 -6.80 -15.18 -2.82
CA THR A 163 -7.76 -16.28 -3.07
C THR A 163 -9.18 -15.90 -2.64
N LEU A 164 -10.15 -16.64 -3.15
CA LEU A 164 -11.57 -16.50 -2.82
C LEU A 164 -11.91 -17.39 -1.62
N THR A 165 -11.58 -18.68 -1.70
CA THR A 165 -11.64 -19.63 -0.59
C THR A 165 -10.35 -19.61 0.23
N ARG A 166 -10.28 -18.62 1.14
CA ARG A 166 -9.08 -18.33 1.94
C ARG A 166 -8.64 -19.47 2.86
N ALA A 167 -9.58 -20.28 3.38
CA ALA A 167 -9.31 -21.36 4.33
C ALA A 167 -8.56 -22.55 3.70
N GLU A 168 -9.00 -23.00 2.52
CA GLU A 168 -8.33 -24.08 1.76
C GLU A 168 -6.90 -23.69 1.40
N TRP A 169 -6.70 -22.42 1.06
CA TRP A 169 -5.39 -21.89 0.71
C TRP A 169 -4.46 -21.74 1.92
N ALA A 170 -4.97 -21.29 3.08
CA ALA A 170 -4.18 -21.28 4.31
C ALA A 170 -3.69 -22.69 4.69
N ALA A 171 -4.48 -23.74 4.42
CA ALA A 171 -4.05 -25.12 4.57
C ALA A 171 -2.98 -25.53 3.54
N ASN A 172 -3.18 -25.20 2.26
CA ASN A 172 -2.22 -25.50 1.18
C ASN A 172 -0.88 -24.74 1.30
N LEU A 173 -0.84 -23.65 2.08
CA LEU A 173 0.36 -22.85 2.35
C LEU A 173 1.14 -23.26 3.61
N MET A 174 0.70 -24.26 4.37
CA MET A 174 1.49 -24.83 5.47
C MET A 174 2.61 -25.76 4.96
N SER A 175 3.27 -25.36 3.88
CA SER A 175 4.30 -26.13 3.18
C SER A 175 5.70 -25.56 3.41
N SER A 176 6.71 -26.25 2.89
CA SER A 176 8.12 -25.97 3.13
C SER A 176 8.64 -24.75 2.36
N LEU A 177 9.70 -24.15 2.91
CA LEU A 177 10.58 -23.25 2.17
C LEU A 177 11.25 -24.00 1.00
N LYS A 178 11.13 -23.48 -0.23
CA LYS A 178 11.86 -23.93 -1.42
C LYS A 178 12.94 -22.91 -1.80
N LEU A 179 14.01 -23.40 -2.40
CA LEU A 179 15.07 -22.59 -2.99
C LEU A 179 14.53 -21.78 -4.18
N VAL A 180 15.12 -20.60 -4.41
CA VAL A 180 14.99 -19.86 -5.68
C VAL A 180 16.24 -20.16 -6.51
N ASP A 181 16.08 -20.72 -7.71
CA ASP A 181 17.15 -21.38 -8.50
C ASP A 181 18.49 -20.63 -8.64
N ALA A 182 18.47 -19.30 -8.55
CA ALA A 182 19.66 -18.46 -8.67
C ALA A 182 20.56 -18.44 -7.42
N ARG A 183 20.07 -18.80 -6.22
CA ARG A 183 20.77 -18.61 -4.94
C ARG A 183 20.46 -19.72 -3.91
N PRO A 184 21.45 -20.45 -3.39
CA PRO A 184 21.23 -21.61 -2.51
C PRO A 184 20.80 -21.26 -1.07
N ASP A 185 20.92 -20.00 -0.67
CA ASP A 185 20.52 -19.46 0.64
C ASP A 185 19.14 -18.79 0.61
N VAL A 186 18.74 -18.23 -0.53
CA VAL A 186 17.45 -17.54 -0.71
C VAL A 186 16.32 -18.56 -0.88
N LYS A 187 15.39 -18.57 0.09
CA LYS A 187 14.23 -19.46 0.09
C LYS A 187 12.92 -18.71 0.21
N VAL A 188 11.90 -19.19 -0.49
CA VAL A 188 10.52 -18.68 -0.48
C VAL A 188 9.53 -19.81 -0.20
N GLU A 189 8.32 -19.50 0.25
CA GLU A 189 7.28 -20.51 0.46
C GLU A 189 6.90 -21.15 -0.90
N SER A 190 6.85 -22.48 -0.89
CA SER A 190 6.64 -23.34 -2.05
C SER A 190 5.33 -23.14 -2.83
N GLY A 191 4.21 -22.87 -2.18
CA GLY A 191 2.89 -22.66 -2.77
C GLY A 191 2.80 -21.33 -3.52
N PHE A 192 3.35 -20.24 -2.96
CA PHE A 192 3.50 -19.00 -3.72
C PHE A 192 4.39 -19.21 -4.95
N LEU A 193 5.54 -19.87 -4.77
CA LEU A 193 6.50 -20.11 -5.85
C LEU A 193 5.88 -20.95 -6.96
N ASN A 194 5.25 -22.08 -6.62
CA ASN A 194 4.52 -22.94 -7.56
C ASN A 194 3.44 -22.15 -8.32
N LEU A 195 2.57 -21.41 -7.63
CA LEU A 195 1.52 -20.63 -8.30
C LEU A 195 2.11 -19.55 -9.25
N TYR A 196 3.27 -19.02 -8.90
CA TYR A 196 3.97 -18.00 -9.68
C TYR A 196 4.70 -18.59 -10.90
N THR A 197 5.29 -19.78 -10.80
CA THR A 197 6.14 -20.39 -11.85
C THR A 197 5.46 -21.50 -12.67
N SER A 198 4.38 -22.11 -12.20
CA SER A 198 3.69 -23.18 -12.94
C SER A 198 3.13 -22.69 -14.27
N ALA A 199 3.47 -23.40 -15.34
CA ALA A 199 3.12 -23.02 -16.70
C ALA A 199 1.65 -23.35 -17.01
N GLY A 200 0.87 -22.33 -17.37
CA GLY A 200 -0.43 -22.50 -18.02
C GLY A 200 -0.32 -22.45 -19.55
N SER A 201 -1.45 -22.54 -20.25
CA SER A 201 -1.54 -22.40 -21.72
C SER A 201 -1.04 -21.06 -22.26
N MET A 202 -0.92 -20.04 -21.41
CA MET A 202 -0.43 -18.69 -21.74
C MET A 202 0.99 -18.41 -21.20
N GLY A 203 1.71 -19.47 -20.78
CA GLY A 203 2.91 -19.39 -19.95
C GLY A 203 2.59 -19.24 -18.47
N SER A 204 3.62 -19.27 -17.62
CA SER A 204 3.50 -19.05 -16.18
C SER A 204 3.10 -17.61 -15.83
N CYS A 205 2.61 -17.40 -14.60
CA CYS A 205 2.31 -16.07 -14.07
C CYS A 205 3.56 -15.16 -14.14
N ARG A 206 4.72 -15.69 -13.69
CA ARG A 206 6.05 -15.08 -13.79
C ARG A 206 6.38 -14.60 -15.20
N GLU A 207 6.33 -15.48 -16.20
CA GLU A 207 6.66 -15.12 -17.59
C GLU A 207 5.71 -14.07 -18.17
N GLN A 208 4.42 -14.15 -17.82
CA GLN A 208 3.43 -13.18 -18.28
C GLN A 208 3.70 -11.77 -17.75
N LEU A 209 4.11 -11.68 -16.47
CA LEU A 209 4.43 -10.45 -15.75
C LEU A 209 5.77 -9.85 -16.20
N LEU A 210 6.84 -10.64 -16.16
CA LEU A 210 8.19 -10.17 -16.51
C LEU A 210 8.24 -9.67 -17.95
N ARG A 211 7.58 -10.37 -18.89
CA ARG A 211 7.46 -9.91 -20.29
C ARG A 211 6.75 -8.56 -20.39
N GLU A 212 5.64 -8.37 -19.69
CA GLU A 212 4.82 -7.16 -19.86
C GLU A 212 5.41 -5.95 -19.14
N VAL A 213 5.87 -6.11 -17.89
CA VAL A 213 6.48 -5.02 -17.13
C VAL A 213 7.78 -4.55 -17.78
N SER A 214 8.65 -5.47 -18.21
CA SER A 214 9.88 -5.09 -18.93
C SER A 214 9.60 -4.44 -20.29
N ARG A 215 8.55 -4.87 -21.01
CA ARG A 215 8.09 -4.22 -22.25
C ARG A 215 7.70 -2.76 -21.99
N LEU A 216 6.90 -2.48 -20.96
CA LEU A 216 6.46 -1.14 -20.61
C LEU A 216 7.62 -0.24 -20.19
N ILE A 217 8.51 -0.72 -19.31
CA ILE A 217 9.72 0.01 -18.91
C ILE A 217 10.57 0.33 -20.15
N THR A 218 10.75 -0.63 -21.05
CA THR A 218 11.54 -0.46 -22.28
C THR A 218 10.90 0.51 -23.26
N SER A 219 9.57 0.49 -23.47
CA SER A 219 8.92 1.41 -24.40
C SER A 219 8.95 2.83 -23.86
N PHE A 220 8.42 3.07 -22.65
CA PHE A 220 8.35 4.43 -22.10
C PHE A 220 9.73 5.07 -21.87
N SER A 221 10.76 4.29 -21.52
CA SER A 221 12.12 4.85 -21.40
C SER A 221 12.82 5.16 -22.73
N LYS A 222 12.31 4.65 -23.87
CA LYS A 222 12.74 5.03 -25.22
C LYS A 222 11.89 6.17 -25.79
N ASP A 223 10.58 6.08 -25.62
CA ASP A 223 9.61 6.98 -26.26
C ASP A 223 9.47 8.32 -25.50
N GLN A 224 9.71 8.32 -24.19
CA GLN A 224 9.62 9.49 -23.30
C GLN A 224 10.91 9.64 -22.45
N PRO A 225 12.09 9.85 -23.08
CA PRO A 225 13.36 9.91 -22.38
C PRO A 225 13.39 11.08 -21.39
N GLY A 226 13.83 10.79 -20.15
CA GLY A 226 13.87 11.76 -19.06
C GLY A 226 12.60 11.82 -18.20
N THR A 227 11.48 11.24 -18.63
CA THR A 227 10.29 11.10 -17.78
C THR A 227 10.59 10.15 -16.61
N ASP A 228 10.34 10.62 -15.39
CA ASP A 228 10.43 9.78 -14.20
C ASP A 228 9.40 8.64 -14.25
N MET A 229 9.76 7.47 -13.73
CA MET A 229 8.94 6.25 -13.75
C MET A 229 9.00 5.52 -12.41
N SER A 230 7.94 4.80 -12.05
CA SER A 230 7.89 3.80 -10.97
C SER A 230 7.20 2.51 -11.43
N VAL A 231 7.54 1.40 -10.79
CA VAL A 231 6.76 0.16 -10.84
C VAL A 231 6.14 -0.06 -9.47
N THR A 232 4.81 0.02 -9.41
CA THR A 232 4.04 -0.20 -8.18
C THR A 232 3.36 -1.57 -8.22
N LEU A 233 3.65 -2.43 -7.24
CA LEU A 233 3.14 -3.79 -7.14
C LEU A 233 2.18 -3.88 -5.94
N ALA A 234 0.87 -3.80 -6.19
CA ALA A 234 -0.15 -3.86 -5.15
C ALA A 234 -0.77 -5.26 -5.06
N GLY A 235 -1.00 -5.76 -3.85
CA GLY A 235 -1.65 -7.05 -3.67
C GLY A 235 -2.28 -7.24 -2.30
N HIS A 236 -3.33 -8.05 -2.25
CA HIS A 236 -4.01 -8.44 -1.02
C HIS A 236 -3.84 -9.94 -0.75
N SER A 237 -3.59 -10.32 0.50
CA SER A 237 -3.51 -11.73 0.90
C SER A 237 -2.47 -12.50 0.05
N MET A 238 -2.84 -13.58 -0.63
CA MET A 238 -2.02 -14.25 -1.66
C MET A 238 -1.38 -13.28 -2.67
N GLY A 239 -2.12 -12.26 -3.10
CA GLY A 239 -1.64 -11.28 -4.07
C GLY A 239 -0.44 -10.48 -3.57
N SER A 240 -0.33 -10.24 -2.25
CA SER A 240 0.85 -9.61 -1.65
C SER A 240 2.12 -10.43 -1.84
N ALA A 241 2.00 -11.76 -1.75
CA ALA A 241 3.14 -12.64 -1.93
C ALA A 241 3.60 -12.68 -3.39
N LEU A 242 2.65 -12.75 -4.34
CA LEU A 242 2.94 -12.64 -5.78
C LEU A 242 3.57 -11.28 -6.14
N ALA A 243 3.09 -10.18 -5.55
CA ALA A 243 3.68 -8.85 -5.70
C ALA A 243 5.13 -8.81 -5.17
N THR A 244 5.40 -9.45 -4.02
CA THR A 244 6.74 -9.52 -3.42
C THR A 244 7.70 -10.35 -4.27
N LEU A 245 7.27 -11.52 -4.76
CA LEU A 245 8.07 -12.37 -5.66
C LEU A 245 8.40 -11.65 -6.97
N LEU A 246 7.44 -10.95 -7.56
CA LEU A 246 7.66 -10.14 -8.76
C LEU A 246 8.62 -8.97 -8.49
N GLY A 247 8.51 -8.31 -7.33
CA GLY A 247 9.40 -7.23 -6.93
C GLY A 247 10.85 -7.67 -6.84
N TYR A 248 11.08 -8.82 -6.20
CA TYR A 248 12.38 -9.50 -6.16
C TYR A 248 12.89 -9.82 -7.57
N ASP A 249 12.10 -10.51 -8.39
CA ASP A 249 12.52 -10.95 -9.73
C ASP A 249 12.91 -9.78 -10.64
N LEU A 250 12.10 -8.71 -10.68
CA LEU A 250 12.37 -7.53 -11.52
C LEU A 250 13.70 -6.87 -11.17
N ALA A 251 14.10 -6.92 -9.89
CA ALA A 251 15.35 -6.34 -9.43
C ALA A 251 16.54 -7.32 -9.56
N GLU A 252 16.39 -8.60 -9.20
CA GLU A 252 17.45 -9.62 -9.31
C GLU A 252 17.84 -9.87 -10.77
N LEU A 253 16.86 -9.90 -11.69
CA LEU A 253 17.07 -10.03 -13.12
C LEU A 253 17.46 -8.70 -13.80
N GLY A 254 17.48 -7.58 -13.05
CA GLY A 254 17.80 -6.25 -13.58
C GLY A 254 16.81 -5.69 -14.61
N LEU A 255 15.61 -6.27 -14.69
CA LEU A 255 14.53 -5.89 -15.61
C LEU A 255 13.86 -4.56 -15.23
N ASN A 256 14.12 -4.03 -14.03
CA ASN A 256 13.74 -2.69 -13.59
C ASN A 256 14.69 -1.58 -14.07
N ARG A 257 15.27 -1.70 -15.27
CA ARG A 257 16.16 -0.68 -15.86
C ARG A 257 15.62 -0.17 -17.19
N GLY A 258 15.56 1.16 -17.33
CA GLY A 258 15.20 1.80 -18.60
C GLY A 258 16.35 1.75 -19.62
N ALA A 259 16.07 2.18 -20.85
CA ALA A 259 17.03 2.18 -21.97
C ALA A 259 18.34 2.95 -21.68
N SER A 260 18.32 3.94 -20.78
CA SER A 260 19.50 4.68 -20.31
C SER A 260 20.30 3.95 -19.22
N GLY A 261 19.94 2.72 -18.87
CA GLY A 261 20.52 1.96 -17.76
C GLY A 261 20.07 2.42 -16.36
N ARG A 262 19.34 3.55 -16.27
CA ARG A 262 18.79 4.09 -15.02
C ARG A 262 17.78 3.10 -14.42
N ARG A 263 17.93 2.83 -13.11
CA ARG A 263 17.00 1.99 -12.34
C ARG A 263 15.66 2.70 -12.14
N VAL A 264 14.58 1.96 -12.36
CA VAL A 264 13.19 2.32 -12.03
C VAL A 264 12.90 1.78 -10.62
N PRO A 265 12.42 2.61 -9.67
CA PRO A 265 11.99 2.12 -8.35
C PRO A 265 10.90 1.06 -8.47
N VAL A 266 11.00 0.02 -7.64
CA VAL A 266 10.02 -1.06 -7.53
C VAL A 266 9.51 -1.10 -6.09
N THR A 267 8.21 -0.89 -5.92
CA THR A 267 7.58 -0.71 -4.62
C THR A 267 6.40 -1.66 -4.47
N VAL A 268 6.39 -2.46 -3.40
CA VAL A 268 5.30 -3.39 -3.06
C VAL A 268 4.37 -2.73 -2.03
N PHE A 269 3.07 -2.72 -2.29
CA PHE A 269 2.03 -2.38 -1.31
C PHE A 269 1.22 -3.64 -0.99
N SER A 270 1.49 -4.20 0.18
CA SER A 270 0.91 -5.45 0.66
C SER A 270 -0.22 -5.16 1.65
N PHE A 271 -1.41 -5.71 1.41
CA PHE A 271 -2.57 -5.60 2.30
C PHE A 271 -2.87 -6.98 2.90
N GLY A 272 -2.81 -7.14 4.22
CA GLY A 272 -3.02 -8.43 4.88
C GLY A 272 -2.07 -9.54 4.41
N GLY A 273 -0.88 -9.17 3.91
CA GLY A 273 0.02 -10.11 3.26
C GLY A 273 0.77 -11.03 4.23
N PRO A 274 0.96 -12.31 3.88
CA PRO A 274 1.76 -13.25 4.67
C PRO A 274 3.28 -12.99 4.51
N ARG A 275 4.10 -13.69 5.30
CA ARG A 275 5.54 -13.84 5.04
C ARG A 275 5.76 -14.62 3.73
N VAL A 276 6.80 -14.26 2.99
CA VAL A 276 7.03 -14.82 1.63
C VAL A 276 8.24 -15.73 1.58
N GLY A 277 9.26 -15.49 2.41
CA GLY A 277 10.50 -16.26 2.41
C GLY A 277 11.30 -16.12 3.69
N ASN A 278 12.54 -16.60 3.65
CA ASN A 278 13.44 -16.61 4.79
C ASN A 278 14.19 -15.27 5.00
N ALA A 279 15.03 -15.21 6.02
CA ALA A 279 15.85 -14.03 6.32
C ALA A 279 16.79 -13.66 5.16
N ALA A 280 17.33 -14.63 4.42
CA ALA A 280 18.16 -14.39 3.24
C ALA A 280 17.36 -13.75 2.08
N PHE A 281 16.13 -14.20 1.83
CA PHE A 281 15.23 -13.56 0.87
C PHE A 281 14.93 -12.11 1.26
N LYS A 282 14.68 -11.82 2.55
CA LYS A 282 14.55 -10.42 3.02
C LYS A 282 15.81 -9.61 2.73
N ALA A 283 16.96 -10.06 3.22
CA ALA A 283 18.23 -9.34 3.06
C ALA A 283 18.52 -9.07 1.58
N ARG A 284 18.23 -10.04 0.69
CA ARG A 284 18.40 -9.87 -0.75
C ARG A 284 17.44 -8.84 -1.35
N CYS A 285 16.17 -8.80 -0.92
CA CYS A 285 15.24 -7.73 -1.33
C CYS A 285 15.74 -6.34 -0.90
N ASP A 286 16.28 -6.22 0.31
CA ASP A 286 16.85 -4.97 0.83
C ASP A 286 18.09 -4.54 0.00
N GLU A 287 19.03 -5.45 -0.26
CA GLU A 287 20.21 -5.23 -1.14
C GLU A 287 19.83 -4.81 -2.57
N LEU A 288 18.73 -5.37 -3.08
CA LEU A 288 18.17 -5.05 -4.39
C LEU A 288 17.42 -3.71 -4.40
N GLY A 289 17.20 -3.07 -3.26
CA GLY A 289 16.45 -1.83 -3.15
C GLY A 289 14.98 -1.99 -3.54
N VAL A 290 14.40 -3.18 -3.32
CA VAL A 290 12.95 -3.41 -3.47
C VAL A 290 12.28 -2.86 -2.22
N LYS A 291 11.46 -1.83 -2.37
CA LYS A 291 10.72 -1.24 -1.26
C LYS A 291 9.42 -2.01 -1.04
N SER A 292 8.99 -2.18 0.20
CA SER A 292 7.78 -2.91 0.56
C SER A 292 7.12 -2.27 1.77
N LEU A 293 5.86 -1.87 1.63
CA LEU A 293 5.01 -1.38 2.71
C LEU A 293 3.91 -2.41 2.97
N ARG A 294 3.90 -2.97 4.19
CA ARG A 294 2.93 -3.97 4.64
C ARG A 294 1.86 -3.30 5.49
N VAL A 295 0.69 -3.08 4.92
CA VAL A 295 -0.51 -2.69 5.65
C VAL A 295 -1.06 -3.94 6.36
N ALA A 296 -0.96 -3.97 7.69
CA ALA A 296 -1.25 -5.15 8.49
C ALA A 296 -2.18 -4.81 9.66
N ASN A 297 -3.32 -5.49 9.75
CA ASN A 297 -4.19 -5.42 10.92
C ASN A 297 -3.63 -6.34 12.01
N VAL A 298 -3.43 -5.83 13.23
CA VAL A 298 -2.93 -6.64 14.36
C VAL A 298 -3.78 -7.86 14.69
N ARG A 299 -5.06 -7.85 14.28
CA ARG A 299 -6.03 -8.94 14.50
C ARG A 299 -6.13 -9.94 13.34
N ASP A 300 -5.48 -9.65 12.21
CA ASP A 300 -5.45 -10.53 11.04
C ASP A 300 -4.45 -11.68 11.24
N PRO A 301 -4.88 -12.95 11.26
CA PRO A 301 -3.98 -14.08 11.43
C PRO A 301 -3.11 -14.36 10.19
N VAL A 302 -3.52 -13.95 8.98
CA VAL A 302 -2.77 -14.23 7.73
C VAL A 302 -1.45 -13.48 7.72
N THR A 303 -1.42 -12.27 8.28
CA THR A 303 -0.18 -11.48 8.47
C THR A 303 0.87 -12.19 9.33
N LYS A 304 0.47 -13.18 10.15
CA LYS A 304 1.35 -13.92 11.08
C LYS A 304 1.80 -15.28 10.54
N LEU A 305 1.40 -15.61 9.31
CA LEU A 305 1.70 -16.86 8.61
C LEU A 305 2.58 -16.63 7.38
N PRO A 306 3.25 -17.68 6.87
CA PRO A 306 3.59 -18.92 7.56
C PRO A 306 4.57 -18.68 8.73
N GLY A 307 4.83 -19.74 9.50
CA GLY A 307 5.79 -19.70 10.61
C GLY A 307 5.28 -19.09 11.91
N ALA A 308 4.00 -19.28 12.28
CA ALA A 308 3.44 -18.74 13.54
C ALA A 308 4.29 -19.09 14.80
N PHE A 309 4.94 -20.25 14.81
CA PHE A 309 5.83 -20.72 15.89
C PHE A 309 7.34 -20.65 15.55
N VAL A 310 7.71 -20.39 14.28
CA VAL A 310 9.10 -20.33 13.80
C VAL A 310 9.21 -19.16 12.81
N ASN A 311 9.53 -17.98 13.35
CA ASN A 311 9.69 -16.72 12.62
C ASN A 311 10.77 -15.83 13.27
N GLU A 312 10.99 -14.65 12.70
CA GLU A 312 11.91 -13.62 13.19
C GLU A 312 11.88 -13.36 14.72
N ARG A 313 10.71 -13.48 15.39
CA ARG A 313 10.54 -13.25 16.84
C ARG A 313 11.03 -14.44 17.69
N THR A 314 11.15 -15.63 17.11
CA THR A 314 11.57 -16.86 17.80
C THR A 314 13.03 -17.25 17.55
N VAL A 315 13.72 -16.60 16.59
CA VAL A 315 15.13 -16.85 16.28
C VAL A 315 16.02 -16.72 17.52
N GLY A 316 15.79 -15.71 18.36
CA GLY A 316 16.54 -15.49 19.60
C GLY A 316 16.34 -16.57 20.67
N LEU A 317 15.27 -17.37 20.59
CA LEU A 317 14.95 -18.45 21.53
C LEU A 317 15.38 -19.83 21.00
N LEU A 318 15.27 -20.06 19.70
CA LEU A 318 15.60 -21.34 19.05
C LEU A 318 17.09 -21.47 18.68
N GLY A 319 17.84 -20.36 18.71
CA GLY A 319 19.27 -20.33 18.44
C GLY A 319 19.62 -20.18 16.95
N ALA A 320 20.84 -19.68 16.68
CA ALA A 320 21.28 -19.25 15.35
C ALA A 320 21.20 -20.32 14.26
N ALA A 321 21.25 -21.61 14.61
CA ALA A 321 21.14 -22.72 13.67
C ALA A 321 19.82 -22.74 12.87
N TRP A 322 18.73 -22.18 13.42
CA TRP A 322 17.42 -22.11 12.76
C TRP A 322 17.16 -20.79 12.02
N ALA A 323 18.06 -19.80 12.13
CA ALA A 323 17.86 -18.47 11.56
C ALA A 323 17.71 -18.49 10.02
N GLY A 324 18.39 -19.42 9.34
CA GLY A 324 18.35 -19.56 7.88
C GLY A 324 17.01 -20.06 7.31
N ASP A 325 16.19 -20.74 8.12
CA ASP A 325 14.90 -21.31 7.70
C ASP A 325 13.69 -20.66 8.39
N CYS A 326 13.91 -19.57 9.13
CA CYS A 326 12.82 -18.78 9.71
C CYS A 326 12.17 -17.87 8.67
N TYR A 327 10.85 -17.98 8.51
CA TYR A 327 10.07 -17.02 7.74
C TYR A 327 10.21 -15.61 8.32
N THR A 328 10.48 -14.65 7.45
CA THR A 328 10.78 -13.25 7.81
C THR A 328 9.95 -12.31 6.92
N HIS A 329 9.46 -11.20 7.46
CA HIS A 329 8.78 -10.18 6.66
C HIS A 329 9.74 -9.32 5.83
N VAL A 330 9.31 -8.96 4.62
CA VAL A 330 10.01 -8.03 3.73
C VAL A 330 9.38 -6.64 3.81
N GLY A 331 10.21 -5.62 4.09
CA GLY A 331 9.80 -4.22 4.19
C GLY A 331 9.19 -3.79 5.52
N VAL A 332 8.67 -2.56 5.51
CA VAL A 332 8.19 -1.80 6.68
C VAL A 332 6.72 -2.10 6.95
N GLU A 333 6.28 -2.02 8.21
CA GLU A 333 4.89 -2.24 8.60
C GLU A 333 4.13 -0.91 8.80
N LEU A 334 2.98 -0.79 8.16
CA LEU A 334 1.91 0.13 8.55
C LEU A 334 0.87 -0.67 9.34
N THR A 335 0.96 -0.59 10.67
CA THR A 335 0.09 -1.33 11.58
C THR A 335 -1.27 -0.63 11.73
N LEU A 336 -2.35 -1.37 11.51
CA LEU A 336 -3.73 -0.96 11.78
C LEU A 336 -4.32 -1.80 12.92
N ASP A 337 -5.31 -1.26 13.65
CA ASP A 337 -6.08 -2.03 14.64
C ASP A 337 -7.58 -1.82 14.41
N PHE A 338 -8.24 -2.83 13.83
CA PHE A 338 -9.70 -2.83 13.65
C PHE A 338 -10.31 -4.23 13.87
N LEU A 339 -11.53 -4.25 14.40
CA LEU A 339 -12.35 -5.44 14.59
C LEU A 339 -13.83 -5.11 14.34
N SER A 340 -14.49 -5.88 13.47
CA SER A 340 -15.95 -5.95 13.46
C SER A 340 -16.38 -7.15 14.30
N LEU A 341 -17.09 -6.93 15.40
CA LEU A 341 -17.68 -8.02 16.20
C LEU A 341 -18.84 -8.71 15.48
N ASN A 342 -19.46 -8.03 14.50
CA ASN A 342 -20.55 -8.56 13.69
C ASN A 342 -20.05 -9.33 12.45
N ASP A 343 -18.78 -9.16 12.07
CA ASP A 343 -18.13 -9.91 11.00
C ASP A 343 -16.65 -10.14 11.34
N LEU A 344 -16.36 -11.29 11.97
CA LEU A 344 -14.98 -11.68 12.28
C LEU A 344 -14.13 -11.98 11.03
N GLY A 345 -14.76 -12.15 9.86
CA GLY A 345 -14.06 -12.25 8.58
C GLY A 345 -13.49 -10.92 8.08
N SER A 346 -14.02 -9.79 8.58
CA SER A 346 -13.62 -8.45 8.15
C SER A 346 -12.18 -8.10 8.50
N VAL A 347 -11.57 -8.78 9.48
CA VAL A 347 -10.16 -8.51 9.89
C VAL A 347 -9.16 -8.73 8.75
N HIS A 348 -9.53 -9.55 7.77
CA HIS A 348 -8.76 -9.88 6.56
C HIS A 348 -9.56 -9.55 5.28
N ASP A 349 -10.43 -8.53 5.35
CA ASP A 349 -11.15 -7.99 4.21
C ASP A 349 -10.50 -6.71 3.70
N LEU A 350 -10.23 -6.66 2.39
CA LEU A 350 -9.53 -5.54 1.75
C LEU A 350 -10.32 -4.22 1.84
N GLY A 351 -11.65 -4.28 1.70
CA GLY A 351 -12.51 -3.11 1.84
C GLY A 351 -12.43 -2.53 3.25
N THR A 352 -12.33 -3.39 4.26
CA THR A 352 -12.12 -2.99 5.66
C THR A 352 -10.74 -2.39 5.89
N TYR A 353 -9.67 -2.94 5.28
CA TYR A 353 -8.33 -2.32 5.27
C TYR A 353 -8.34 -0.92 4.64
N VAL A 354 -8.98 -0.76 3.48
CA VAL A 354 -9.11 0.53 2.78
C VAL A 354 -9.95 1.51 3.60
N ALA A 355 -11.07 1.07 4.18
CA ALA A 355 -11.92 1.90 5.02
C ALA A 355 -11.21 2.38 6.29
N ALA A 356 -10.42 1.51 6.95
CA ALA A 356 -9.61 1.88 8.11
C ALA A 356 -8.59 2.97 7.78
N LEU A 357 -7.86 2.83 6.66
CA LEU A 357 -6.96 3.88 6.15
C LEU A 357 -7.70 5.19 5.87
N GLN A 358 -8.95 5.17 5.40
CA GLN A 358 -9.72 6.39 5.16
C GLN A 358 -10.37 6.98 6.42
N ALA A 359 -10.58 6.18 7.48
CA ALA A 359 -11.20 6.62 8.73
C ALA A 359 -10.30 7.55 9.57
N GLU A 360 -8.97 7.44 9.43
CA GLU A 360 -7.97 8.36 10.02
C GLU A 360 -8.00 9.79 9.42
N THR A 361 -9.09 10.17 8.74
CA THR A 361 -9.41 11.55 8.36
C THR A 361 -10.15 12.32 9.46
N GLY A 362 -10.69 11.64 10.48
CA GLY A 362 -11.53 12.23 11.51
C GLY A 362 -10.76 12.82 12.70
N ASP A 363 -10.39 14.09 12.63
CA ASP A 363 -9.87 14.87 13.76
C ASP A 363 -11.00 15.29 14.72
N ASP A 364 -11.01 14.68 15.91
CA ASP A 364 -11.55 15.15 17.20
C ASP A 364 -12.87 15.96 17.20
N ARG A 365 -13.90 15.47 16.49
CA ARG A 365 -15.26 16.05 16.53
C ARG A 365 -16.36 15.00 16.58
N GLN A 366 -16.97 14.89 17.76
CA GLN A 366 -18.28 14.32 18.08
C GLN A 366 -18.70 13.07 17.28
N VAL A 367 -18.67 11.92 17.96
CA VAL A 367 -19.47 10.74 17.58
C VAL A 367 -20.97 11.11 17.59
N PRO A 368 -21.68 11.01 16.46
CA PRO A 368 -23.14 10.91 16.44
C PRO A 368 -23.52 9.42 16.49
N GLY A 369 -24.56 9.08 17.26
CA GLY A 369 -24.95 7.69 17.48
C GLY A 369 -25.40 6.94 16.21
N ALA A 370 -25.40 5.61 16.33
CA ALA A 370 -25.78 4.69 15.27
C ALA A 370 -27.17 4.98 14.66
N ALA A 371 -27.22 5.05 13.33
CA ALA A 371 -28.46 4.86 12.56
C ALA A 371 -28.16 4.40 11.11
N ASN A 372 -28.66 3.22 10.77
CA ASN A 372 -29.09 2.78 9.44
C ASN A 372 -28.11 2.89 8.26
N VAL A 373 -27.33 1.83 8.03
CA VAL A 373 -27.07 1.34 6.66
C VAL A 373 -27.90 0.07 6.47
N ILE A 374 -28.75 0.07 5.43
CA ILE A 374 -29.63 -1.06 5.10
C ILE A 374 -28.79 -2.18 4.46
N PRO A 375 -28.85 -3.44 4.94
CA PRO A 375 -28.10 -4.53 4.33
C PRO A 375 -28.76 -4.98 3.03
N LEU A 376 -28.01 -4.96 1.93
CA LEU A 376 -28.35 -5.67 0.70
C LEU A 376 -28.11 -7.17 0.90
N MET A 377 -29.07 -7.87 1.52
CA MET A 377 -29.10 -9.33 1.52
C MET A 377 -29.53 -9.85 0.15
N GLY A 378 -28.58 -10.46 -0.57
CA GLY A 378 -28.82 -11.35 -1.70
C GLY A 378 -28.50 -12.79 -1.30
N SER A 379 -29.47 -13.50 -0.74
CA SER A 379 -29.31 -14.85 -0.20
C SER A 379 -28.93 -15.89 -1.27
N PHE A 380 -27.88 -16.67 -1.03
CA PHE A 380 -27.77 -18.03 -1.57
C PHE A 380 -27.11 -18.97 -0.54
N PHE A 381 -27.95 -19.77 0.10
CA PHE A 381 -27.59 -20.97 0.84
C PHE A 381 -28.52 -22.10 0.38
N ALA A 382 -28.02 -23.33 0.35
CA ALA A 382 -28.69 -24.56 -0.15
C ALA A 382 -28.77 -24.65 -1.70
N LEU A 383 -28.58 -25.80 -2.35
CA LEU A 383 -28.45 -27.19 -1.89
C LEU A 383 -27.40 -27.98 -2.68
N ALA A 384 -26.89 -29.05 -2.04
CA ALA A 384 -26.33 -30.30 -2.60
C ALA A 384 -25.08 -30.22 -3.48
#